data_AF-A0AAF0UG46-F1
#
_entry.id   AF-A0AAF0UG46-F1
#
_cell.length_a   1.000
_cell.length_b   1.000
_cell.length_c   1.000
_cell.angle_alpha   90.00
_cell.angle_beta   90.00
_cell.angle_gamma   90.00
#
_symmetry.space_group_name_H-M   'P 1'
#
loop_
_entity.id
_entity.type
_entity.pdbx_description
1 polymer ?
#
loop_
_entity_poly.entity_id
_entity_poly.type
_entity_poly.pdbx_seq_one_letter_code
_entity_poly.pdbx_strand_id
1 'polypeptide(L)'
;MSDKESSPIINNLMEMNEEALKNLSWNKSDLYQWEGFWCNPSIMKAAMDLKATFKSYPNDVLLASSMKTCSTWLKAICVCIMQGN
;
A
#
# COMPACT_ATOMS: atom_id res chain seq x y z
N MET A 1 -22.50 -27.32 -0.80
CA MET A 1 -21.98 -26.23 0.06
C MET A 1 -20.47 -26.31 -0.08
N SER A 2 -19.87 -25.53 -0.97
CA SER A 2 -18.40 -25.54 -1.14
C SER A 2 -17.84 -24.61 -0.09
N ASP A 3 -17.16 -25.17 0.90
CA ASP A 3 -16.37 -24.40 1.84
C ASP A 3 -15.38 -23.56 1.02
N LYS A 4 -15.57 -22.24 1.04
CA LYS A 4 -14.59 -21.32 0.49
C LYS A 4 -13.42 -21.37 1.46
N GLU A 5 -12.44 -22.21 1.16
CA GLU A 5 -11.11 -22.12 1.78
C GLU A 5 -10.70 -20.65 1.73
N SER A 6 -10.68 -20.02 2.91
CA SER A 6 -10.22 -18.65 3.06
C SER A 6 -8.80 -18.58 2.51
N SER A 7 -8.58 -17.68 1.55
CA SER A 7 -7.29 -17.49 0.88
C SER A 7 -6.16 -17.46 1.92
N PRO A 8 -4.98 -18.05 1.66
CA PRO A 8 -3.82 -18.02 2.57
C PRO A 8 -3.42 -16.60 3.01
N ILE A 9 -3.85 -15.61 2.26
CA ILE A 9 -3.70 -14.18 2.53
C ILE A 9 -4.58 -13.70 3.70
N ILE A 10 -5.78 -14.24 3.86
CA ILE A 10 -6.66 -13.94 5.02
C ILE A 10 -6.02 -14.46 6.30
N ASN A 11 -5.37 -15.63 6.23
CA ASN A 11 -4.65 -16.20 7.37
C ASN A 11 -3.44 -15.33 7.74
N ASN A 12 -2.70 -14.79 6.76
CA ASN A 12 -1.61 -13.85 7.02
C ASN A 12 -2.06 -12.52 7.66
N LEU A 13 -3.28 -12.04 7.37
CA LEU A 13 -3.85 -10.86 8.05
C LEU A 13 -4.23 -11.16 9.51
N MET A 14 -4.62 -12.40 9.80
CA MET A 14 -4.91 -12.88 11.16
C MET A 14 -3.65 -13.20 11.96
N GLU A 15 -2.54 -13.58 11.30
CA GLU A 15 -1.24 -13.88 11.92
C GLU A 15 -0.33 -12.66 12.13
N MET A 16 -0.80 -11.45 11.82
CA MET A 16 -0.05 -10.23 12.15
C MET A 16 0.03 -10.10 13.67
N ASN A 17 1.22 -10.37 14.21
CA ASN A 17 1.63 -10.27 15.63
C ASN A 17 0.81 -9.25 16.45
N GLU A 18 0.54 -9.60 17.72
CA GLU A 18 -0.09 -8.78 18.77
C GLU A 18 0.27 -7.27 18.81
N GLU A 19 1.40 -6.82 18.24
CA GLU A 19 1.69 -5.38 18.02
C GLU A 19 0.69 -4.68 17.07
N ALA A 20 0.05 -5.43 16.17
CA ALA A 20 -0.98 -4.97 15.23
C ALA A 20 -2.35 -4.71 15.89
N LEU A 21 -2.51 -4.97 17.19
CA LEU A 21 -3.76 -4.73 17.94
C LEU A 21 -4.09 -3.25 18.17
N LYS A 22 -3.21 -2.31 17.81
CA LYS A 22 -3.56 -0.89 17.85
C LYS A 22 -4.38 -0.55 16.61
N ASN A 23 -5.70 -0.66 16.73
CA ASN A 23 -6.61 -0.13 15.74
C ASN A 23 -6.89 1.36 16.03
N LEU A 24 -6.76 2.20 15.01
CA LEU A 24 -7.23 3.58 15.07
C LEU A 24 -8.42 3.71 14.14
N SER A 25 -9.59 3.97 14.71
CA SER A 25 -10.77 4.31 13.91
C SER A 25 -10.61 5.74 13.41
N TRP A 26 -10.44 5.92 12.10
CA TRP A 26 -10.32 7.24 11.46
C TRP A 26 -11.25 7.32 10.25
N ASN A 27 -12.18 8.28 10.25
CA ASN A 27 -13.10 8.54 9.13
C ASN A 27 -13.78 7.26 8.57
N LYS A 28 -14.38 6.45 9.45
CA LYS A 28 -15.07 5.18 9.13
C LYS A 28 -14.16 4.05 8.60
N SER A 29 -12.84 4.17 8.75
CA SER A 29 -11.89 3.11 8.42
C SER A 29 -11.07 2.75 9.65
N ASP A 30 -10.81 1.46 9.82
CA ASP A 30 -9.83 0.98 10.80
C ASP A 30 -8.44 1.03 10.18
N LEU A 31 -7.51 1.67 10.88
CA LEU A 31 -6.10 1.75 10.53
C LEU A 31 -5.30 0.84 11.45
N TYR A 32 -4.33 0.15 10.88
CA TYR A 32 -3.43 -0.78 11.57
C TYR A 32 -2.01 -0.26 11.45
N GLN A 33 -1.20 -0.53 12.46
CA GLN A 33 0.20 -0.15 12.48
C GLN A 33 1.04 -1.23 11.79
N TRP A 34 1.76 -0.87 10.72
CA TRP A 34 2.68 -1.74 9.99
C TRP A 34 3.97 -0.98 9.66
N GLU A 35 5.12 -1.53 10.06
CA GLU A 35 6.44 -0.92 9.86
C GLU A 35 6.53 0.56 10.30
N GLY A 36 5.78 0.94 11.35
CA GLY A 36 5.74 2.30 11.88
C GLY A 36 4.72 3.23 11.22
N PHE A 37 3.97 2.78 10.20
CA PHE A 37 2.94 3.55 9.50
C PHE A 37 1.53 3.06 9.83
N TRP A 38 0.58 4.01 9.87
CA TRP A 38 -0.84 3.71 10.01
C TRP A 38 -1.49 3.60 8.63
N CYS A 39 -2.07 2.46 8.30
CA CYS A 39 -2.69 2.24 6.99
C CYS A 39 -3.92 1.33 7.08
N ASN A 40 -4.83 1.49 6.12
CA ASN A 40 -5.97 0.59 5.96
C ASN A 40 -5.45 -0.79 5.49
N PRO A 41 -6.08 -1.92 5.90
CA PRO A 41 -5.67 -3.27 5.50
C PRO A 41 -5.47 -3.45 3.99
N SER A 42 -6.30 -2.81 3.17
CA SER A 42 -6.20 -2.87 1.70
C SER A 42 -4.90 -2.26 1.17
N ILE A 43 -4.50 -1.10 1.70
CA ILE A 43 -3.24 -0.41 1.33
C ILE A 43 -2.05 -1.22 1.85
N MET A 44 -2.15 -1.70 3.09
CA MET A 44 -1.11 -2.52 3.72
C MET A 44 -0.82 -3.79 2.89
N LYS A 45 -1.87 -4.53 2.52
CA LYS A 45 -1.74 -5.71 1.68
C LYS A 45 -1.08 -5.38 0.33
N ALA A 46 -1.56 -4.34 -0.35
CA ALA A 46 -0.99 -3.91 -1.62
C ALA A 46 0.49 -3.52 -1.48
N ALA A 47 0.88 -2.90 -0.36
CA ALA A 47 2.27 -2.55 -0.08
C ALA A 47 3.14 -3.79 0.19
N MET A 48 2.64 -4.79 0.93
CA MET A 48 3.32 -6.07 1.14
C MET A 48 3.52 -6.82 -0.18
N ASP A 49 2.48 -6.90 -1.01
CA ASP A 49 2.53 -7.54 -2.32
C ASP A 49 3.54 -6.82 -3.24
N LEU A 50 3.53 -5.48 -3.27
CA LEU A 50 4.50 -4.68 -4.01
C LEU A 50 5.93 -4.92 -3.51
N LYS A 51 6.14 -4.91 -2.18
CA LYS A 51 7.46 -5.15 -1.57
C LYS A 51 8.01 -6.54 -1.90
N ALA A 52 7.15 -7.55 -2.00
CA ALA A 52 7.56 -8.93 -2.30
C ALA A 52 7.84 -9.16 -3.80
N THR A 53 7.13 -8.47 -4.69
CA THR A 53 7.11 -8.80 -6.13
C THR A 53 7.80 -7.77 -7.02
N PHE A 54 7.93 -6.52 -6.59
CA PHE A 54 8.48 -5.45 -7.41
C PHE A 54 9.99 -5.62 -7.60
N LYS A 55 10.43 -5.58 -8.87
CA LYS A 55 11.84 -5.59 -9.27
C LYS A 55 12.12 -4.29 -10.00
N SER A 56 12.94 -3.42 -9.40
CA SER A 56 13.35 -2.17 -10.04
C SER A 56 14.39 -2.42 -11.12
N TYR A 57 14.35 -1.56 -12.14
CA TYR A 57 15.41 -1.41 -13.14
C TYR A 57 16.20 -0.13 -12.90
N PRO A 58 17.47 -0.05 -13.36
CA PRO A 58 18.31 1.14 -13.16
C PRO A 58 17.74 2.44 -13.73
N ASN A 59 16.84 2.35 -14.72
CA ASN A 59 16.23 3.50 -15.37
C ASN A 59 14.80 3.79 -14.88
N ASP A 60 14.32 3.06 -13.87
CA ASP A 60 12.99 3.31 -13.32
C ASP A 60 12.98 4.60 -12.48
N VAL A 61 11.90 5.36 -12.62
CA VAL A 61 11.66 6.57 -11.81
C VAL A 61 10.45 6.31 -10.91
N LEU A 62 10.68 6.33 -9.60
CA LEU A 62 9.62 6.23 -8.59
C LEU A 62 9.18 7.62 -8.16
N LEU A 63 7.89 7.90 -8.36
CA LEU A 63 7.26 9.13 -7.88
C LEU A 63 6.57 8.87 -6.54
N ALA A 64 7.09 9.47 -5.46
CA ALA A 64 6.55 9.34 -4.11
C ALA A 64 6.09 10.69 -3.56
N SER A 65 4.92 10.72 -2.93
CA SER A 65 4.41 11.87 -2.18
C SER A 65 3.50 11.40 -1.06
N SER A 66 3.28 12.25 -0.07
CA SER A 66 2.23 12.02 0.93
C SER A 66 0.84 12.01 0.28
N MET A 67 -0.13 11.39 0.94
CA MET A 67 -1.50 11.41 0.47
C MET A 67 -2.03 12.86 0.40
N LYS A 68 -2.81 13.15 -0.65
CA LYS A 68 -3.46 14.45 -0.89
C LYS A 68 -2.53 15.65 -1.12
N THR A 69 -1.21 15.44 -1.21
CA THR A 69 -0.26 16.52 -1.55
C THR A 69 -0.04 16.65 -3.06
N CYS A 70 -1.12 16.88 -3.81
CA CYS A 70 -1.07 17.23 -5.24
C CYS A 70 -0.35 16.22 -6.18
N SER A 71 -0.52 14.91 -5.95
CA SER A 71 0.07 13.88 -6.83
C SER A 71 -0.44 13.95 -8.28
N THR A 72 -1.61 14.55 -8.53
CA THR A 72 -2.13 14.75 -9.89
C THR A 72 -1.28 15.71 -10.71
N TRP A 73 -0.96 16.89 -10.18
CA TRP A 73 -0.15 17.88 -10.89
C TRP A 73 1.29 17.37 -11.06
N LEU A 74 1.82 16.73 -10.02
CA LEU A 74 3.15 16.14 -10.07
C LEU A 74 3.26 15.04 -11.13
N LYS A 75 2.25 14.15 -11.23
CA LYS A 75 2.18 13.15 -12.30
C LYS A 75 2.15 13.78 -13.69
N ALA A 76 1.35 14.83 -13.88
CA ALA A 76 1.26 15.52 -15.16
C ALA A 76 2.61 16.13 -15.59
N ILE A 77 3.29 16.82 -14.67
CA ILE A 77 4.61 17.41 -14.93
C ILE A 77 5.65 16.33 -15.25
N CYS A 78 5.70 15.26 -14.46
CA CYS A 78 6.65 14.17 -14.71
C CYS A 78 6.48 13.59 -16.13
N VAL A 79 5.24 13.38 -16.57
CA VAL A 79 4.97 12.90 -17.94
C VAL A 79 5.45 13.90 -18.97
N CYS A 80 5.16 15.20 -18.81
CA CYS A 80 5.61 16.24 -19.75
C CYS A 80 7.14 16.31 -19.86
N ILE A 81 7.86 16.20 -18.74
CA ILE A 81 9.34 16.24 -18.73
C ILE A 81 9.92 14.98 -19.39
N MET A 82 9.38 13.80 -19.09
CA MET A 82 9.92 12.54 -19.58
C MET A 82 9.57 12.25 -21.05
N GLN A 83 8.53 12.89 -21.60
CA GLN A 83 8.05 12.69 -22.97
C GLN A 83 8.22 13.92 -23.88
N GLY A 84 8.69 15.04 -23.33
CA GLY A 84 8.93 16.25 -24.10
C GLY A 84 10.21 16.14 -24.92
N ASN A 85 10.07 15.77 -26.20
CA ASN A 85 11.05 16.04 -27.26
C ASN A 85 10.82 17.44 -27.83
#